data_AF-A0A2M8Q7R8-F1
#
_entry.id   AF-A0A2M8Q7R8-F1
#
_cell.length_a   1.000
_cell.length_b   1.000
_cell.length_c   1.000
_cell.angle_alpha   90.00
_cell.angle_beta   90.00
_cell.angle_gamma   90.00
#
_symmetry.space_group_name_H-M   'P 1'
#
loop_
_entity.id
_entity.type
_entity.pdbx_description
1 polymer ?
#
loop_
_entity_poly.entity_id
_entity_poly.type
_entity_poly.pdbx_seq_one_letter_code
_entity_poly.pdbx_strand_id
1 'polypeptide(L)'
;TFVGPAWERLAAAGAHVQRPLWASTSTKNPAYPDLIYVEPLIGPHTVNTMPPQTLEAFKDHGKVALTVRDDLDGARNVFAELAELGVSMEEVTAELEVDGVKKFADSFVDLLAAIEERRKALAVI
;
A
#
# COMPACT_ATOMS: atom_id res chain seq x y z
N THR A 1 -10.42 5.49 16.98
CA THR A 1 -8.95 5.39 17.07
C THR A 1 -8.58 4.29 18.06
N PHE A 2 -7.41 3.68 17.95
CA PHE A 2 -6.96 2.60 18.85
C PHE A 2 -6.41 3.15 20.19
N VAL A 3 -7.07 4.16 20.76
CA VAL A 3 -6.68 4.81 22.02
C VAL A 3 -7.92 5.20 22.83
N GLY A 4 -7.76 5.30 24.15
CA GLY A 4 -8.78 5.76 25.09
C GLY A 4 -9.69 4.65 25.65
N PRO A 5 -10.61 5.01 26.58
CA PRO A 5 -11.29 4.03 27.44
C PRO A 5 -12.11 2.97 26.70
N ALA A 6 -12.69 3.33 25.55
CA ALA A 6 -13.45 2.40 24.74
C ALA A 6 -12.55 1.31 24.12
N TRP A 7 -11.38 1.71 23.61
CA TRP A 7 -10.39 0.78 23.06
C TRP A 7 -9.77 -0.09 24.16
N GLU A 8 -9.43 0.50 25.31
CA GLU A 8 -8.83 -0.22 26.44
C GLU A 8 -9.70 -1.39 26.93
N ARG A 9 -11.03 -1.21 26.97
CA ARG A 9 -11.96 -2.31 27.29
C ARG A 9 -11.93 -3.44 26.26
N LEU A 10 -11.86 -3.11 24.97
CA LEU A 10 -11.78 -4.10 23.89
C LEU A 10 -10.43 -4.85 23.94
N ALA A 11 -9.33 -4.12 24.13
CA ALA A 11 -8.00 -4.70 24.25
C ALA A 11 -7.91 -5.64 25.46
N ALA A 12 -8.48 -5.26 26.61
CA ALA A 12 -8.57 -6.13 27.78
C ALA A 12 -9.40 -7.40 27.53
N ALA A 13 -10.33 -7.37 26.58
CA ALA A 13 -11.10 -8.53 26.12
C ALA A 13 -10.41 -9.32 24.99
N GLY A 14 -9.16 -8.99 24.63
CA GLY A 14 -8.39 -9.69 23.61
C GLY A 14 -8.49 -9.12 22.19
N ALA A 15 -9.07 -7.94 21.99
CA ALA A 15 -9.09 -7.30 20.68
C ALA A 15 -7.67 -6.88 20.23
N HIS A 16 -7.42 -6.96 18.93
CA HIS A 16 -6.16 -6.55 18.31
C HIS A 16 -6.32 -5.27 17.47
N VAL A 17 -5.29 -4.45 17.42
CA VAL A 17 -5.27 -3.27 16.55
C VAL A 17 -5.28 -3.70 15.08
N GLN A 18 -6.06 -3.01 14.25
CA GLN A 18 -5.90 -3.12 12.80
C GLN A 18 -4.65 -2.35 12.41
N ARG A 19 -3.63 -3.07 11.92
CA ARG A 19 -2.36 -2.49 11.51
C ARG A 19 -2.52 -1.84 10.13
N PRO A 20 -2.15 -0.57 9.93
CA PRO A 20 -2.01 -0.01 8.60
C PRO A 20 -1.02 -0.84 7.78
N LEU A 21 -1.37 -1.12 6.53
CA LEU A 21 -0.55 -1.88 5.61
C LEU A 21 -0.25 -1.01 4.38
N TRP A 22 1.04 -0.76 4.14
CA TRP A 22 1.54 -0.08 2.95
C TRP A 22 1.68 -1.09 1.81
N ALA A 23 0.90 -0.90 0.74
CA ALA A 23 0.92 -1.73 -0.46
C ALA A 23 1.45 -0.94 -1.66
N SER A 24 1.81 -1.65 -2.73
CA SER A 24 2.36 -1.05 -3.96
C SER A 24 3.64 -0.23 -3.73
N THR A 25 4.53 -0.73 -2.87
CA THR A 25 5.71 0.00 -2.37
C THR A 25 6.97 -0.17 -3.23
N SER A 26 6.86 -0.65 -4.46
CA SER A 26 7.96 -0.56 -5.42
C SER A 26 8.04 0.82 -6.03
N THR A 27 9.23 1.40 -6.08
CA THR A 27 9.50 2.60 -6.86
C THR A 27 9.17 2.35 -8.34
N LYS A 28 8.33 3.22 -8.92
CA LYS A 28 7.89 3.12 -10.32
C LYS A 28 8.68 4.03 -11.25
N ASN A 29 9.36 5.04 -10.71
CA ASN A 29 10.19 5.98 -11.45
C ASN A 29 11.67 5.72 -11.14
N PRO A 30 12.50 5.32 -12.11
CA PRO A 30 13.91 5.02 -11.88
C PRO A 30 14.76 6.23 -11.44
N ALA A 31 14.24 7.46 -11.56
CA ALA A 31 14.88 8.65 -11.03
C ALA A 31 14.78 8.78 -9.49
N TYR A 32 13.93 7.98 -8.84
CA TYR A 32 13.76 8.00 -7.40
C TYR A 32 14.55 6.87 -6.74
N PRO A 33 14.94 7.03 -5.46
CA PRO A 33 15.44 5.92 -4.66
C PRO A 33 14.49 4.72 -4.74
N ASP A 34 15.04 3.53 -4.93
CA ASP A 34 14.30 2.27 -5.08
C ASP A 34 13.62 1.80 -3.79
N LEU A 35 13.94 2.46 -2.66
CA LEU A 35 13.35 2.25 -1.33
C LEU A 35 12.52 3.43 -0.81
N ILE A 36 12.16 4.41 -1.66
CA ILE A 36 11.41 5.62 -1.26
C ILE A 36 10.05 5.33 -0.59
N TYR A 37 9.45 4.18 -0.86
CA TYR A 37 8.18 3.75 -0.23
C TYR A 37 8.36 2.68 0.86
N VAL A 38 9.60 2.41 1.26
CA VAL A 38 9.91 1.51 2.36
C VAL A 38 10.50 2.29 3.52
N GLU A 39 11.63 2.95 3.30
CA GLU A 39 12.38 3.61 4.38
C GLU A 39 11.57 4.67 5.11
N PRO A 40 10.84 5.60 4.45
CA PRO A 40 10.10 6.64 5.16
C PRO A 40 8.86 6.12 5.90
N LEU A 41 8.39 4.91 5.61
CA LEU A 41 7.13 4.37 6.14
C LEU A 41 7.33 3.38 7.30
N ILE A 42 8.54 3.31 7.86
CA ILE A 42 8.85 2.40 8.98
C ILE A 42 8.25 2.95 10.27
N GLY A 43 7.39 2.15 10.91
CA GLY A 43 6.73 2.54 12.16
C GLY A 43 6.08 1.39 12.93
N PRO A 44 5.81 1.59 14.24
CA PRO A 44 5.17 0.58 15.06
C PRO A 44 3.76 0.25 14.56
N HIS A 45 3.36 -1.01 14.73
CA HIS A 45 2.03 -1.49 14.35
C HIS A 45 1.67 -1.28 12.86
N THR A 46 2.67 -1.21 11.97
CA THR A 46 2.45 -1.16 10.52
C THR A 46 2.91 -2.45 9.85
N VAL A 47 2.50 -2.67 8.62
CA VAL A 47 3.00 -3.71 7.70
C VAL A 47 3.40 -3.02 6.40
N ASN A 48 4.45 -3.49 5.73
CA ASN A 48 4.74 -3.13 4.35
C ASN A 48 4.77 -4.43 3.52
N THR A 49 3.94 -4.52 2.48
CA THR A 49 3.93 -5.68 1.58
C THR A 49 4.82 -5.39 0.37
N MET A 50 6.05 -5.91 0.43
CA MET A 50 7.06 -5.66 -0.58
C MET A 50 7.09 -6.80 -1.59
N PRO A 51 7.13 -6.53 -2.90
CA PRO A 51 7.46 -7.56 -3.87
C PRO A 51 8.93 -7.98 -3.73
N PRO A 52 9.32 -9.17 -4.23
CA PRO A 52 10.65 -9.73 -4.03
C PRO A 52 11.81 -8.78 -4.35
N GLN A 53 11.74 -8.02 -5.46
CA GLN A 53 12.82 -7.09 -5.83
C GLN A 53 13.04 -5.99 -4.78
N THR A 54 11.95 -5.45 -4.22
CA THR A 54 12.01 -4.36 -3.23
C THR A 54 12.51 -4.90 -1.90
N LEU A 55 12.14 -6.14 -1.55
CA LEU A 55 12.67 -6.82 -0.38
C LEU A 55 14.18 -7.09 -0.51
N GLU A 56 14.65 -7.54 -1.68
CA GLU A 56 16.08 -7.75 -1.90
C GLU A 56 16.87 -6.44 -1.88
N ALA A 57 16.37 -5.37 -2.51
CA ALA A 57 16.99 -4.04 -2.39
C ALA A 57 17.05 -3.57 -0.93
N PHE A 58 15.98 -3.76 -0.16
CA PHE A 58 15.95 -3.39 1.26
C PHE A 58 16.94 -4.21 2.10
N LYS A 59 17.12 -5.50 1.79
CA LYS A 59 18.15 -6.33 2.46
C LYS A 59 19.57 -5.90 2.13
N ASP A 60 19.81 -5.49 0.89
CA ASP A 60 21.13 -5.09 0.40
C ASP A 60 21.58 -3.76 1.03
N HIS A 61 20.73 -2.73 0.96
CA HIS A 61 21.13 -1.36 1.32
C HIS A 61 20.07 -0.54 2.07
N GLY A 62 19.01 -1.18 2.57
CA GLY A 62 17.95 -0.50 3.31
C GLY A 62 18.39 -0.02 4.70
N LYS A 63 17.84 1.11 5.13
CA LYS A 63 18.09 1.70 6.44
C LYS A 63 16.88 1.54 7.36
N VAL A 64 17.10 0.95 8.52
CA VAL A 64 16.07 0.78 9.55
C VAL A 64 16.12 1.96 10.52
N ALA A 65 15.07 2.78 10.51
CA ALA A 65 14.85 3.85 11.47
C ALA A 65 13.34 4.02 11.72
N LEU A 66 12.94 4.63 12.83
CA LEU A 66 11.55 5.02 13.04
C LEU A 66 11.28 6.32 12.30
N THR A 67 10.64 6.25 11.14
CA THR A 67 10.54 7.40 10.21
C THR A 67 9.11 7.79 9.88
N VAL A 68 8.10 6.96 10.17
CA VAL A 68 6.70 7.25 9.81
C VAL A 68 6.16 8.53 10.47
N ARG A 69 6.89 9.07 11.45
CA ARG A 69 6.57 10.30 12.18
C ARG A 69 7.50 11.46 11.84
N ASP A 70 8.42 11.27 10.90
CA ASP A 70 9.31 12.32 10.46
C ASP A 70 8.51 13.36 9.67
N ASP A 71 8.78 14.63 9.94
CA ASP A 71 8.25 15.79 9.22
C ASP A 71 6.73 15.76 8.92
N LEU A 72 5.92 15.48 9.94
CA LEU A 72 4.45 15.46 9.79
C LEU A 72 3.88 16.82 9.35
N ASP A 73 4.57 17.92 9.66
CA ASP A 73 4.16 19.25 9.22
C ASP A 73 4.46 19.45 7.73
N GLY A 74 5.64 19.04 7.25
CA GLY A 74 5.92 18.99 5.82
C GLY A 74 4.94 18.09 5.05
N ALA A 75 4.60 16.92 5.59
CA ALA A 75 3.58 16.06 5.00
C ALA A 75 2.22 16.76 4.87
N ARG A 76 1.76 17.51 5.88
CA ARG A 76 0.53 18.31 5.81
C ARG A 76 0.63 19.44 4.80
N ASN A 77 1.77 20.10 4.73
CA ASN A 77 2.01 21.20 3.79
C ASN A 77 1.94 20.71 2.34
N VAL A 78 2.48 19.52 2.03
CA VAL A 78 2.33 18.92 0.69
C VAL A 78 0.86 18.78 0.28
N PHE A 79 -0.02 18.34 1.18
CA PHE A 79 -1.46 18.27 0.89
C PHE A 79 -2.10 19.66 0.71
N ALA A 80 -1.65 20.66 1.47
CA ALA A 80 -2.12 22.04 1.32
C ALA A 80 -1.68 22.64 -0.03
N GLU A 81 -0.41 22.47 -0.41
CA GLU A 81 0.14 22.95 -1.68
C GLU A 81 -0.53 22.28 -2.88
N LEU A 82 -0.81 20.98 -2.81
CA LEU A 82 -1.59 20.28 -3.85
C LEU A 82 -2.97 20.94 -4.04
N ALA A 83 -3.66 21.26 -2.95
CA ALA A 83 -4.96 21.94 -3.03
C ALA A 83 -4.85 23.36 -3.60
N GLU A 84 -3.81 24.13 -3.24
CA GLU A 84 -3.53 25.45 -3.82
C GLU A 84 -3.27 25.39 -5.34
N LEU A 85 -2.66 24.31 -5.81
CA LEU A 85 -2.45 24.03 -7.24
C LEU A 85 -3.72 23.50 -7.94
N GLY A 86 -4.83 23.36 -7.22
CA GLY A 86 -6.10 22.85 -7.76
C GLY A 86 -6.18 21.34 -7.87
N VAL A 87 -5.28 20.58 -7.23
CA VAL A 87 -5.33 19.12 -7.17
C VAL A 87 -6.23 18.68 -6.02
N SER A 88 -7.40 18.14 -6.35
CA SER A 88 -8.31 17.56 -5.36
C SER A 88 -7.88 16.14 -5.00
N MET A 89 -7.39 15.94 -3.78
CA MET A 89 -7.05 14.59 -3.30
C MET A 89 -8.28 13.70 -3.15
N GLU A 90 -9.47 14.27 -2.94
CA GLU A 90 -10.72 13.51 -2.94
C GLU A 90 -10.98 12.91 -4.32
N GLU A 91 -10.90 13.72 -5.38
CA GLU A 91 -11.07 13.28 -6.77
C GLU A 91 -10.01 12.24 -7.16
N VAL A 92 -8.74 12.51 -6.84
CA VAL A 92 -7.63 11.57 -7.10
C VAL A 92 -7.88 10.23 -6.42
N THR A 93 -8.30 10.22 -5.16
CA THR A 93 -8.57 8.95 -4.46
C THR A 93 -9.79 8.22 -5.00
N ALA A 94 -10.84 8.93 -5.40
CA ALA A 94 -12.03 8.33 -6.00
C ALA A 94 -11.70 7.69 -7.37
N GLU A 95 -10.91 8.37 -8.20
CA GLU A 95 -10.45 7.84 -9.49
C GLU A 95 -9.58 6.59 -9.28
N LEU A 96 -8.61 6.65 -8.36
CA LEU A 96 -7.75 5.51 -8.04
C LEU A 96 -8.52 4.30 -7.50
N GLU A 97 -9.59 4.52 -6.73
CA GLU A 97 -10.46 3.44 -6.25
C GLU A 97 -11.19 2.75 -7.42
N VAL A 98 -11.83 3.54 -8.30
CA VAL A 98 -12.55 3.02 -9.47
C VAL A 98 -11.61 2.25 -10.39
N ASP A 99 -10.46 2.83 -10.70
CA ASP A 99 -9.44 2.21 -11.54
C ASP A 99 -8.85 0.96 -10.89
N GLY A 100 -8.66 0.99 -9.57
CA GLY A 100 -8.20 -0.16 -8.79
C GLY A 100 -9.17 -1.33 -8.91
N VAL A 101 -10.45 -1.11 -8.62
CA VAL A 101 -11.50 -2.14 -8.74
C VAL A 101 -11.53 -2.72 -10.15
N LYS A 102 -11.47 -1.86 -11.17
CA LYS A 102 -11.42 -2.30 -12.57
C LYS A 102 -10.22 -3.19 -12.86
N LYS A 103 -9.00 -2.77 -12.47
CA LYS A 103 -7.77 -3.57 -12.69
C LYS A 103 -7.84 -4.95 -12.03
N PHE A 104 -8.43 -5.04 -10.84
CA PHE A 104 -8.65 -6.33 -10.17
C PHE A 104 -9.68 -7.19 -10.92
N ALA A 105 -10.79 -6.61 -11.36
CA ALA A 105 -11.82 -7.31 -12.12
C ALA A 105 -11.26 -7.84 -13.45
N ASP A 106 -10.53 -7.00 -14.19
CA ASP A 106 -9.90 -7.38 -15.46
C ASP A 106 -8.90 -8.53 -15.25
N SER A 107 -8.02 -8.43 -14.24
CA SER A 107 -7.06 -9.49 -13.90
C SER A 107 -7.75 -10.81 -13.52
N PHE A 108 -8.93 -10.75 -12.91
CA PHE A 108 -9.72 -11.93 -12.56
C PHE A 108 -10.39 -12.57 -13.79
N VAL A 109 -10.89 -11.77 -14.73
CA VAL A 109 -11.41 -12.26 -16.00
C VAL A 109 -10.31 -12.95 -16.80
N ASP A 110 -9.12 -12.36 -16.86
CA ASP A 110 -7.96 -12.95 -17.54
C ASP A 110 -7.57 -14.31 -16.92
N LEU A 111 -7.59 -14.41 -15.59
CA LEU A 111 -7.37 -15.67 -14.88
C LEU A 111 -8.40 -16.74 -15.27
N LEU A 112 -9.68 -16.39 -15.30
CA LEU A 112 -10.74 -17.34 -15.68
C LEU A 112 -10.61 -17.79 -17.15
N ALA A 113 -10.25 -16.88 -18.05
CA ALA A 113 -10.00 -17.20 -19.45
C ALA A 113 -8.83 -18.19 -19.59
N ALA A 114 -7.73 -17.97 -18.86
CA ALA A 114 -6.59 -18.88 -18.85
C ALA A 114 -6.96 -20.28 -18.31
N ILE A 115 -7.79 -20.36 -17.26
CA ILE A 115 -8.27 -21.64 -16.73
C ILE A 115 -9.12 -22.37 -17.77
N GLU A 116 -10.03 -21.67 -18.46
CA GLU A 116 -10.88 -22.26 -19.48
C GLU A 116 -10.08 -22.78 -20.68
N GLU A 117 -9.05 -22.03 -21.12
CA GLU A 117 -8.14 -22.49 -22.17
C GLU A 117 -7.45 -23.79 -21.77
N ARG A 118 -6.92 -23.87 -20.54
CA ARG A 118 -6.29 -25.09 -20.01
C ARG A 118 -7.27 -26.25 -19.92
N ARG A 119 -8.51 -26.00 -19.48
CA ARG A 119 -9.57 -27.02 -19.41
C ARG A 119 -9.87 -27.59 -20.79
N LYS A 120 -10.01 -26.74 -21.81
CA LYS A 120 -10.24 -27.18 -23.20
C LYS A 120 -9.07 -28.00 -23.73
N ALA A 121 -7.83 -27.57 -23.50
CA ALA A 121 -6.64 -28.28 -23.97
C ALA A 121 -6.53 -29.71 -23.39
N LEU A 122 -6.93 -29.91 -22.14
CA LEU A 122 -6.91 -31.22 -21.48
C LEU A 122 -8.09 -32.13 -21.89
N ALA A 123 -9.21 -31.58 -22.35
CA ALA A 123 -10.38 -32.35 -22.76
C ALA A 123 -10.26 -32.96 -24.18
N VAL A 124 -9.19 -32.63 -24.91
CA VAL A 124 -8.90 -33.13 -26.27
C VAL A 124 -7.85 -34.26 -26.24
N ILE A 125 -7.37 -34.64 -25.06
CA ILE A 125 -6.53 -35.81 -24.79
C ILE A 125 -7.42 -36.95 -24.32
#